data_AF-A0ABC8SIW8-F1
#
_entry.id   AF-A0ABC8SIW8-F1
#
_cell.length_a   1.000
_cell.length_b   1.000
_cell.length_c   1.000
_cell.angle_alpha   90.00
_cell.angle_beta   90.00
_cell.angle_gamma   90.00
#
_symmetry.space_group_name_H-M   'P 1'
#
loop_
_entity.id
_entity.type
_entity.pdbx_description
1 polymer ?
#
loop_
_entity_poly.entity_id
_entity_poly.type
_entity_poly.pdbx_seq_one_letter_code
_entity_poly.pdbx_strand_id
1 'polypeptide(L)'
;MTPKKNFIPLLLLLSLSALFVFSLYPSSPPLSQSSPNFTTVYTQNLNSPNFTLIIKVLTFDRLASLSRCLHSLSNAHYDNNKVNLHIFIDHFKVLENGSVNLDEKLNESRRILNFVDGFSWKYGEKLVHYRTSNVGLQAQWLEAWWPSSDDEFAFVVEDDLEVSPLYYRFLRGLILNYYYNASNFRPWIYGASLQRPRFVP
;
A
#
# COMPACT_ATOMS: atom_id res chain seq x y z
N MET A 1 -62.24 -0.06 22.19
CA MET A 1 -61.41 1.14 22.48
C MET A 1 -59.96 0.67 22.57
N THR A 2 -59.15 0.94 21.54
CA THR A 2 -57.73 0.57 21.50
C THR A 2 -56.85 1.77 21.86
N PRO A 3 -55.78 1.60 22.66
CA PRO A 3 -55.00 2.73 23.13
C PRO A 3 -54.02 3.20 22.05
N LYS A 4 -53.95 4.52 21.82
CA LYS A 4 -52.90 5.13 21.00
C LYS A 4 -51.57 5.04 21.75
N LYS A 5 -50.61 4.30 21.19
CA LYS A 5 -49.22 4.25 21.69
C LYS A 5 -48.53 5.56 21.37
N ASN A 6 -48.23 6.36 22.40
CA ASN A 6 -47.45 7.59 22.28
C ASN A 6 -45.95 7.23 22.24
N PHE A 7 -45.35 7.28 21.04
CA PHE A 7 -43.92 6.99 20.79
C PHE A 7 -42.98 8.17 21.07
N ILE A 8 -43.53 9.32 21.46
CA ILE A 8 -42.81 10.58 21.71
C ILE A 8 -41.69 10.44 22.77
N PRO A 9 -41.87 9.75 23.93
CA PRO A 9 -40.81 9.68 24.92
C PRO A 9 -39.61 8.83 24.48
N LEU A 10 -39.82 7.82 23.61
CA LEU A 10 -38.74 6.97 23.09
C LEU A 10 -37.84 7.75 22.12
N LEU A 11 -38.45 8.58 21.27
CA LEU A 11 -37.74 9.42 20.30
C LEU A 11 -36.90 10.51 20.99
N LEU A 12 -37.38 11.06 22.10
CA LEU A 12 -36.64 12.01 22.94
C LEU A 12 -35.46 11.34 23.68
N LEU A 13 -35.63 10.12 24.17
CA LEU A 13 -34.52 9.37 24.80
C LEU A 13 -33.41 9.04 23.80
N LEU A 14 -33.77 8.65 22.57
CA LEU A 14 -32.81 8.39 21.49
C LEU A 14 -32.04 9.67 21.10
N SER A 15 -32.70 10.83 21.01
CA SER A 15 -32.01 12.08 20.65
C SER A 15 -31.06 12.58 21.73
N LEU A 16 -31.41 12.44 23.02
CA LEU A 16 -30.51 12.79 24.13
C LEU A 16 -29.27 11.87 24.18
N SER A 17 -29.44 10.57 23.88
CA SER A 17 -28.31 9.63 23.84
C SER A 17 -27.32 9.98 22.72
N ALA A 18 -27.83 10.39 21.54
CA ALA A 18 -26.98 10.82 20.44
C ALA A 18 -26.18 12.08 20.78
N LEU A 19 -26.80 13.08 21.42
CA LEU A 19 -26.11 14.30 21.87
C LEU A 19 -25.02 14.00 22.90
N PHE A 20 -25.23 13.04 23.81
CA PHE A 20 -24.22 12.63 24.78
C PHE A 20 -23.02 11.98 24.08
N VAL A 21 -23.26 11.08 23.11
CA VAL A 21 -22.20 10.46 22.32
C VAL A 21 -21.39 11.51 21.56
N PHE A 22 -22.04 12.46 20.87
CA PHE A 22 -21.33 13.54 20.16
C PHE A 22 -20.59 14.52 21.09
N SER A 23 -21.03 14.71 22.33
CA SER A 23 -20.37 15.59 23.30
C SER A 23 -19.13 14.98 23.96
N LEU A 24 -19.01 13.64 23.95
CA LEU A 24 -17.88 12.91 24.52
C LEU A 24 -16.76 12.66 23.49
N TYR A 25 -17.01 12.92 22.20
CA TYR A 25 -15.99 12.94 21.17
C TYR A 25 -15.52 14.38 20.93
N PRO A 26 -14.34 14.78 21.42
CA PRO A 26 -13.76 16.05 21.00
C PRO A 26 -13.52 16.04 19.48
N SER A 27 -14.23 16.89 18.76
CA SER A 27 -14.13 17.11 17.29
C SER A 27 -12.83 17.75 16.85
N SER A 28 -11.78 17.69 17.66
CA SER A 28 -10.49 18.31 17.39
C SER A 28 -9.43 17.23 17.57
N PRO A 29 -8.73 16.80 16.50
CA PRO A 29 -7.49 16.07 16.70
C PRO A 29 -6.59 16.96 17.56
N PRO A 30 -5.89 16.42 18.58
CA PRO A 30 -4.85 17.20 19.23
C PRO A 30 -3.91 17.68 18.12
N LEU A 31 -3.70 18.99 18.06
CA LEU A 31 -2.67 19.58 17.22
C LEU A 31 -1.32 19.26 17.87
N SER A 32 -0.96 17.98 17.93
CA SER A 32 0.40 17.56 18.25
C SER A 32 1.24 17.89 17.03
N GLN A 33 1.73 19.13 16.99
CA GLN A 33 2.93 19.52 16.25
C GLN A 33 4.16 18.86 16.90
N SER A 34 4.10 17.56 17.16
CA SER A 34 5.31 16.76 17.22
C SER A 34 5.47 16.22 15.82
N SER A 35 6.19 16.96 14.96
CA SER A 35 6.91 16.29 13.89
C SER A 35 7.58 15.09 14.57
N PRO A 36 7.35 13.85 14.13
CA PRO A 36 8.17 12.77 14.62
C PRO A 36 9.60 13.23 14.34
N ASN A 37 10.35 13.53 15.40
CA ASN A 37 11.78 13.67 15.31
C ASN A 37 12.24 12.28 14.92
N PHE A 38 12.24 12.01 13.61
CA PHE A 38 13.07 10.98 13.01
C PHE A 38 14.49 11.48 13.18
N THR A 39 14.94 11.51 14.44
CA THR A 39 16.35 11.53 14.76
C THR A 39 16.87 10.35 13.98
N THR A 40 17.56 10.63 12.89
CA THR A 40 18.03 9.57 12.03
C THR A 40 19.19 8.98 12.79
N VAL A 41 18.86 8.04 13.67
CA VAL A 41 19.83 7.30 14.45
C VAL A 41 20.49 6.35 13.45
N TYR A 42 21.38 6.92 12.62
CA TYR A 42 22.42 6.19 11.90
C TYR A 42 23.49 5.76 12.91
N THR A 43 23.10 5.13 14.02
CA THR A 43 24.03 4.22 14.66
C THR A 43 23.83 2.90 13.93
N GLN A 44 24.86 2.47 13.22
CA GLN A 44 25.05 1.08 12.81
C GLN A 44 25.09 0.23 14.09
N ASN A 45 23.94 0.04 14.73
CA ASN A 45 23.79 -0.88 15.82
C ASN A 45 23.88 -2.26 15.17
N LEU A 46 24.94 -2.99 15.51
CA LEU A 46 25.18 -4.37 15.11
C LEU A 46 24.03 -5.33 15.54
N ASN A 47 23.08 -4.84 16.34
CA ASN A 47 21.86 -5.52 16.78
C ASN A 47 20.58 -4.99 16.11
N SER A 48 20.67 -4.35 14.94
CA SER A 48 19.46 -3.93 14.22
C SER A 48 18.65 -5.19 13.85
N PRO A 49 17.34 -5.24 14.17
CA PRO A 49 16.51 -6.36 13.79
C PRO A 49 16.53 -6.52 12.27
N ASN A 50 16.69 -7.76 11.82
CA ASN A 50 16.72 -8.09 10.41
C ASN A 50 15.30 -8.40 9.95
N PHE A 51 14.81 -7.64 8.98
CA PHE A 51 13.49 -7.83 8.40
C PHE A 51 13.57 -7.82 6.88
N THR A 52 12.60 -8.46 6.25
CA THR A 52 12.48 -8.47 4.79
C THR A 52 11.50 -7.39 4.36
N LEU A 53 11.92 -6.51 3.45
CA LEU A 53 11.01 -5.61 2.75
C LEU A 53 10.82 -6.09 1.31
N ILE A 54 9.56 -6.21 0.90
CA ILE A 54 9.17 -6.56 -0.46
C ILE A 54 8.38 -5.41 -1.07
N ILE A 55 8.87 -4.88 -2.20
CA ILE A 55 8.13 -3.92 -3.01
C ILE A 55 7.18 -4.73 -3.91
N LYS A 56 5.89 -4.40 -3.87
CA LYS A 56 4.84 -5.02 -4.70
C LYS A 56 4.34 -3.96 -5.68
N VAL A 57 4.72 -4.07 -6.95
CA VAL A 57 4.28 -3.13 -8.00
C VAL A 57 3.07 -3.72 -8.71
N LEU A 58 1.95 -2.99 -8.75
CA LEU A 58 0.74 -3.36 -9.46
C LEU A 58 0.67 -2.58 -10.78
N THR A 59 0.49 -3.27 -11.90
CA THR A 59 0.43 -2.65 -13.23
C THR A 59 -0.53 -3.39 -14.16
N PHE A 60 -0.88 -2.73 -15.26
CA PHE A 60 -1.72 -3.29 -16.31
C PHE A 60 -1.12 -3.02 -17.70
N ASP A 61 -1.57 -1.98 -18.40
CA ASP A 61 -1.22 -1.70 -19.80
C ASP A 61 -0.48 -0.36 -20.00
N ARG A 62 -0.02 0.28 -18.91
CA ARG A 62 0.61 1.61 -18.93
C ARG A 62 2.14 1.55 -18.89
N LEU A 63 2.77 1.04 -19.95
CA LEU A 63 4.24 0.85 -20.02
C LEU A 63 5.04 2.10 -19.61
N ALA A 64 4.66 3.28 -20.09
CA ALA A 64 5.39 4.51 -19.77
C ALA A 64 5.31 4.88 -18.28
N SER A 65 4.17 4.67 -17.64
CA SER A 65 4.01 4.91 -16.20
C SER A 65 4.81 3.88 -15.41
N LEU A 66 4.66 2.59 -15.73
CA LEU A 66 5.44 1.50 -15.13
C LEU A 66 6.95 1.77 -15.21
N SER A 67 7.43 2.23 -16.37
CA SER A 67 8.83 2.57 -16.55
C SER A 67 9.29 3.68 -15.59
N ARG A 68 8.52 4.77 -15.48
CA ARG A 68 8.84 5.85 -14.52
C ARG A 68 8.82 5.36 -13.08
N CYS A 69 7.81 4.57 -12.70
CA CYS A 69 7.68 3.98 -11.38
C CYS A 69 8.90 3.12 -11.03
N LEU A 70 9.24 2.12 -11.86
CA LEU A 70 10.38 1.23 -11.64
C LEU A 70 11.71 1.98 -11.61
N HIS A 71 11.90 2.99 -12.48
CA HIS A 71 13.10 3.82 -12.43
C HIS A 71 13.19 4.61 -11.11
N SER A 72 12.11 5.22 -10.65
CA SER A 72 12.09 5.94 -9.36
C SER A 72 12.42 5.01 -8.19
N LEU A 73 11.87 3.79 -8.17
CA LEU A 73 12.18 2.76 -7.17
C LEU A 73 13.66 2.35 -7.24
N SER A 74 14.21 2.15 -8.44
CA SER A 74 15.61 1.72 -8.60
C SER A 74 16.63 2.79 -8.23
N ASN A 75 16.24 4.06 -8.31
CA ASN A 75 17.07 5.22 -7.98
C ASN A 75 17.07 5.58 -6.50
N ALA A 76 16.29 4.88 -5.67
CA ALA A 76 16.23 5.14 -4.23
C ALA A 76 17.46 4.64 -3.45
N HIS A 77 17.65 5.20 -2.26
CA HIS A 77 18.73 4.85 -1.35
C HIS A 77 18.31 3.73 -0.40
N TYR A 78 18.76 2.50 -0.67
CA TYR A 78 18.49 1.31 0.16
C TYR A 78 19.57 1.01 1.22
N ASP A 79 20.64 1.81 1.28
CA ASP A 79 21.68 1.74 2.32
C ASP A 79 22.26 0.32 2.51
N ASN A 80 22.55 -0.38 1.41
CA ASN A 80 23.06 -1.77 1.37
C ASN A 80 22.13 -2.83 1.97
N ASN A 81 20.86 -2.52 2.22
CA ASN A 81 19.88 -3.51 2.67
C ASN A 81 19.31 -4.27 1.46
N LYS A 82 19.01 -5.56 1.67
CA LYS A 82 18.30 -6.37 0.69
C LYS A 82 16.83 -5.94 0.63
N VAL A 83 16.34 -5.62 -0.56
CA VAL A 83 14.92 -5.34 -0.81
C VAL A 83 14.47 -6.10 -2.05
N ASN A 84 13.46 -6.94 -1.89
CA ASN A 84 12.91 -7.72 -3.00
C ASN A 84 11.90 -6.88 -3.79
N LEU A 85 11.75 -7.19 -5.08
CA LEU A 85 10.81 -6.54 -5.99
C LEU A 85 9.93 -7.60 -6.65
N HIS A 86 8.63 -7.47 -6.47
CA HIS A 86 7.63 -8.30 -7.15
C HIS A 86 6.77 -7.39 -8.02
N ILE A 87 6.61 -7.74 -9.29
CA ILE A 87 5.84 -6.97 -10.26
C ILE A 87 4.64 -7.81 -10.70
N PHE A 88 3.44 -7.34 -10.39
CA PHE A 88 2.17 -7.97 -10.72
C PHE A 88 1.58 -7.27 -11.93
N ILE A 89 1.37 -8.03 -13.00
CA ILE A 89 0.86 -7.55 -14.27
C ILE A 89 -0.49 -8.22 -14.51
N ASP A 90 -1.57 -7.43 -14.51
CA ASP A 90 -2.90 -7.93 -14.86
C ASP A 90 -3.01 -8.26 -16.35
N HIS A 91 -3.90 -9.17 -16.68
CA HIS A 91 -4.19 -9.49 -18.07
C HIS A 91 -5.28 -8.58 -18.63
N PHE A 92 -5.38 -8.43 -19.95
CA PHE A 92 -6.49 -7.69 -20.56
C PHE A 92 -7.73 -8.58 -20.68
N LYS A 93 -8.92 -7.96 -20.72
CA LYS A 93 -10.16 -8.70 -21.03
C LYS A 93 -10.22 -9.05 -22.52
N VAL A 94 -10.44 -10.33 -22.81
CA VAL A 94 -10.79 -10.83 -24.15
C VAL A 94 -12.30 -10.66 -24.31
N LEU A 95 -12.72 -9.85 -25.29
CA LEU A 95 -14.14 -9.64 -25.58
C LEU A 95 -14.60 -10.67 -26.63
N GLU A 96 -15.79 -11.24 -26.44
CA GLU A 96 -16.33 -12.34 -27.26
C GLU A 96 -16.46 -12.00 -28.76
N ASN A 97 -16.50 -10.70 -29.11
CA ASN A 97 -16.68 -10.25 -30.50
C ASN A 97 -15.36 -10.11 -31.29
N GLY A 98 -14.24 -10.58 -30.76
CA GLY A 98 -13.14 -11.19 -31.54
C GLY A 98 -12.36 -10.38 -32.58
N SER A 99 -12.62 -9.10 -32.84
CA SER A 99 -11.98 -8.44 -34.00
C SER A 99 -11.36 -7.07 -33.69
N VAL A 100 -10.12 -6.90 -34.18
CA VAL A 100 -9.29 -5.68 -34.29
C VAL A 100 -8.39 -5.33 -33.10
N ASN A 101 -8.79 -5.55 -31.85
CA ASN A 101 -7.99 -5.08 -30.68
C ASN A 101 -7.14 -6.17 -30.00
N LEU A 102 -7.28 -7.45 -30.38
CA LEU A 102 -6.55 -8.55 -29.73
C LEU A 102 -5.04 -8.50 -30.03
N ASP A 103 -4.66 -8.36 -31.30
CA ASP A 103 -3.25 -8.32 -31.69
C ASP A 103 -2.52 -7.11 -31.08
N GLU A 104 -3.18 -5.95 -31.03
CA GLU A 104 -2.68 -4.75 -30.37
C GLU A 104 -2.46 -4.99 -28.87
N LYS A 105 -3.47 -5.54 -28.16
CA LYS A 105 -3.34 -5.87 -26.74
C LYS A 105 -2.26 -6.91 -26.45
N LEU A 106 -2.12 -7.92 -27.30
CA LEU A 106 -1.05 -8.91 -27.21
C LEU A 106 0.32 -8.26 -27.43
N ASN A 107 0.43 -7.34 -28.39
CA ASN A 107 1.65 -6.58 -28.63
C ASN A 107 2.02 -5.69 -27.44
N GLU A 108 1.06 -4.95 -26.88
CA GLU A 108 1.30 -4.10 -25.70
C GLU A 108 1.69 -4.95 -24.48
N SER A 109 0.99 -6.06 -24.23
CA SER A 109 1.35 -6.99 -23.16
C SER A 109 2.77 -7.54 -23.36
N ARG A 110 3.16 -7.88 -24.59
CA ARG A 110 4.52 -8.34 -24.91
C ARG A 110 5.56 -7.27 -24.64
N ARG A 111 5.28 -6.01 -24.99
CA ARG A 111 6.19 -4.88 -24.74
C ARG A 111 6.43 -4.66 -23.24
N ILE A 112 5.38 -4.79 -22.43
CA ILE A 112 5.47 -4.70 -20.97
C ILE A 112 6.30 -5.85 -20.40
N LEU A 113 6.03 -7.09 -20.80
CA LEU A 113 6.80 -8.25 -20.35
C LEU A 113 8.27 -8.13 -20.73
N ASN A 114 8.59 -7.79 -21.99
CA ASN A 114 9.97 -7.60 -22.43
C ASN A 114 10.69 -6.51 -21.63
N PHE A 115 10.00 -5.40 -21.33
CA PHE A 115 10.57 -4.32 -20.52
C PHE A 115 10.86 -4.79 -19.08
N VAL A 116 9.88 -5.44 -18.43
CA VAL A 116 10.00 -5.91 -17.05
C VAL A 116 11.05 -7.01 -16.91
N ASP A 117 11.12 -7.93 -17.87
CA ASP A 117 12.13 -9.00 -17.90
C ASP A 117 13.54 -8.43 -18.04
N GLY A 118 13.72 -7.44 -18.91
CA GLY A 118 14.99 -6.74 -19.11
C GLY A 118 15.37 -5.75 -18.00
N PHE A 119 14.43 -5.37 -17.13
CA PHE A 119 14.69 -4.40 -16.06
C PHE A 119 15.62 -4.98 -14.98
N SER A 120 16.75 -4.33 -14.72
CA SER A 120 17.71 -4.79 -13.71
C SER A 120 17.34 -4.30 -12.30
N TRP A 121 17.25 -5.24 -11.36
CA TRP A 121 17.05 -4.95 -9.94
C TRP A 121 18.27 -5.38 -9.13
N LYS A 122 19.00 -4.41 -8.56
CA LYS A 122 20.30 -4.66 -7.90
C LYS A 122 20.21 -4.84 -6.38
N TYR A 123 19.04 -4.71 -5.79
CA TYR A 123 18.87 -4.67 -4.32
C TYR A 123 18.36 -5.98 -3.73
N GLY A 124 17.93 -6.96 -4.54
CA GLY A 124 17.38 -8.21 -4.05
C GLY A 124 16.81 -9.07 -5.16
N GLU A 125 15.91 -9.97 -4.81
CA GLU A 125 15.22 -10.81 -5.78
C GLU A 125 14.21 -10.00 -6.59
N LYS A 126 14.12 -10.27 -7.90
CA LYS A 126 13.07 -9.74 -8.79
C LYS A 126 12.18 -10.89 -9.24
N LEU A 127 10.89 -10.81 -8.93
CA LEU A 127 9.87 -11.75 -9.40
C LEU A 127 8.80 -11.04 -10.24
N VAL A 128 8.39 -11.70 -11.32
CA VAL A 128 7.37 -11.19 -12.24
C VAL A 128 6.17 -12.13 -12.18
N HIS A 129 5.02 -11.59 -11.78
CA HIS A 129 3.76 -12.30 -11.67
C HIS A 129 2.82 -11.82 -12.77
N TYR A 130 2.80 -12.53 -13.89
CA TYR A 130 1.87 -12.25 -14.98
C TYR A 130 0.62 -13.12 -14.85
N ARG A 131 -0.56 -12.49 -14.93
CA ARG A 131 -1.84 -13.22 -14.87
C ARG A 131 -2.25 -13.76 -16.24
N THR A 132 -2.93 -14.90 -16.22
CA THR A 132 -3.53 -15.51 -17.41
C THR A 132 -4.93 -14.98 -17.73
N SER A 133 -5.54 -14.23 -16.81
CA SER A 133 -6.87 -13.63 -16.96
C SER A 133 -6.96 -12.30 -16.22
N ASN A 134 -7.81 -11.39 -16.71
CA ASN A 134 -8.03 -10.10 -16.07
C ASN A 134 -8.78 -10.30 -14.75
N VAL A 135 -8.20 -9.86 -13.64
CA VAL A 135 -8.85 -9.91 -12.32
C VAL A 135 -9.29 -8.52 -11.83
N GLY A 136 -8.76 -7.46 -12.42
CA GLY A 136 -9.06 -6.09 -12.05
C GLY A 136 -8.29 -5.62 -10.81
N LEU A 137 -8.37 -4.32 -10.54
CA LEU A 137 -7.56 -3.65 -9.53
C LEU A 137 -7.79 -4.19 -8.12
N GLN A 138 -9.05 -4.41 -7.72
CA GLN A 138 -9.37 -4.88 -6.36
C GLN A 138 -8.76 -6.25 -6.07
N ALA A 139 -8.91 -7.20 -6.99
CA ALA A 139 -8.34 -8.54 -6.83
C ALA A 139 -6.82 -8.52 -6.87
N GLN A 140 -6.20 -7.67 -7.71
CA GLN A 140 -4.75 -7.47 -7.68
C GLN A 140 -4.27 -7.02 -6.30
N TRP A 141 -4.93 -6.03 -5.69
CA TRP A 141 -4.61 -5.56 -4.35
C TRP A 141 -4.77 -6.65 -3.29
N LEU A 142 -5.89 -7.37 -3.30
CA LEU A 142 -6.18 -8.42 -2.31
C LEU A 142 -5.22 -9.61 -2.39
N GLU A 143 -4.68 -9.90 -3.58
CA GLU A 143 -3.81 -11.06 -3.82
C GLU A 143 -2.31 -10.72 -3.86
N ALA A 144 -1.93 -9.44 -3.71
CA ALA A 144 -0.55 -8.99 -3.87
C ALA A 144 0.40 -9.44 -2.74
N TRP A 145 -0.14 -9.72 -1.54
CA TRP A 145 0.69 -9.99 -0.37
C TRP A 145 0.05 -10.93 0.65
N TRP A 146 0.80 -11.96 1.01
CA TRP A 146 0.52 -12.87 2.12
C TRP A 146 1.83 -13.09 2.88
N PRO A 147 2.05 -12.45 4.04
CA PRO A 147 3.34 -12.49 4.72
C PRO A 147 3.70 -13.91 5.16
N SER A 148 4.95 -14.30 4.94
CA SER A 148 5.47 -15.61 5.38
C SER A 148 5.99 -15.60 6.82
N SER A 149 6.21 -14.42 7.41
CA SER A 149 6.70 -14.22 8.77
C SER A 149 6.30 -12.84 9.32
N ASP A 150 6.36 -12.70 10.64
CA ASP A 150 6.17 -11.43 11.35
C ASP A 150 7.22 -10.35 11.01
N ASP A 151 8.40 -10.77 10.52
CA ASP A 151 9.49 -9.89 10.07
C ASP A 151 9.48 -9.65 8.55
N GLU A 152 8.34 -9.89 7.89
CA GLU A 152 8.14 -9.56 6.47
C GLU A 152 7.19 -8.38 6.34
N PHE A 153 7.62 -7.35 5.61
CA PHE A 153 6.85 -6.13 5.35
C PHE A 153 6.71 -5.91 3.85
N ALA A 154 5.53 -5.45 3.42
CA ALA A 154 5.30 -5.08 2.04
C ALA A 154 5.14 -3.56 1.86
N PHE A 155 5.71 -3.04 0.77
CA PHE A 155 5.40 -1.73 0.24
C PHE A 155 4.70 -1.89 -1.11
N VAL A 156 3.40 -1.67 -1.14
CA VAL A 156 2.59 -1.81 -2.35
C VAL A 156 2.49 -0.47 -3.07
N VAL A 157 2.75 -0.45 -4.37
CA VAL A 157 2.68 0.73 -5.23
C VAL A 157 2.01 0.39 -6.56
N GLU A 158 1.23 1.34 -7.08
CA GLU A 158 0.71 1.28 -8.44
C GLU A 158 1.70 1.90 -9.42
N ASP A 159 1.59 1.53 -10.69
CA ASP A 159 2.49 1.94 -11.76
C ASP A 159 2.45 3.45 -12.10
N ASP A 160 1.50 4.21 -11.57
CA ASP A 160 1.44 5.67 -11.73
C ASP A 160 2.09 6.46 -10.58
N LEU A 161 2.71 5.78 -9.62
CA LEU A 161 3.49 6.42 -8.56
C LEU A 161 4.95 6.61 -8.94
N GLU A 162 5.51 7.75 -8.52
CA GLU A 162 6.95 8.00 -8.49
C GLU A 162 7.35 8.30 -7.04
N VAL A 163 8.39 7.63 -6.55
CA VAL A 163 8.82 7.75 -5.15
C VAL A 163 10.05 8.64 -5.00
N SER A 164 10.15 9.31 -3.85
CA SER A 164 11.36 10.03 -3.47
C SER A 164 12.55 9.06 -3.33
N PRO A 165 13.79 9.46 -3.68
CA PRO A 165 14.97 8.64 -3.40
C PRO A 165 15.16 8.26 -1.91
N LEU A 166 14.49 8.97 -0.99
CA LEU A 166 14.56 8.72 0.45
C LEU A 166 13.40 7.89 1.01
N TYR A 167 12.47 7.41 0.16
CA TYR A 167 11.26 6.73 0.64
C TYR A 167 11.59 5.47 1.48
N TYR A 168 12.61 4.70 1.09
CA TYR A 168 13.01 3.49 1.82
C TYR A 168 13.46 3.81 3.24
N ARG A 169 14.24 4.88 3.43
CA ARG A 169 14.70 5.32 4.76
C ARG A 169 13.53 5.69 5.66
N PHE A 170 12.51 6.35 5.09
CA PHE A 170 11.28 6.65 5.79
C PHE A 170 10.54 5.37 6.22
N LEU A 171 10.33 4.42 5.31
CA LEU A 171 9.67 3.14 5.62
C LEU A 171 10.43 2.34 6.68
N ARG A 172 11.76 2.22 6.54
CA ARG A 172 12.62 1.57 7.53
C ARG A 172 12.53 2.25 8.89
N GLY A 173 12.50 3.59 8.92
CA GLY A 173 12.31 4.36 10.14
C GLY A 173 10.98 4.06 10.82
N LEU A 174 9.88 3.94 10.07
CA LEU A 174 8.57 3.57 10.60
C LEU A 174 8.60 2.17 11.22
N ILE A 175 9.12 1.17 10.50
CA ILE A 175 9.20 -0.22 10.95
C ILE A 175 10.03 -0.30 12.25
N LEU A 176 11.23 0.26 12.26
CA LEU A 176 12.09 0.23 13.45
C LEU A 176 11.46 0.94 14.64
N ASN A 177 10.78 2.06 14.42
CA ASN A 177 10.24 2.86 15.50
C ASN A 177 8.93 2.31 16.08
N TYR A 178 8.06 1.71 15.26
CA TYR A 178 6.73 1.29 15.72
C TYR A 178 6.58 -0.22 15.88
N TYR A 179 7.43 -1.01 15.23
CA TYR A 179 7.40 -2.48 15.32
C TYR A 179 8.48 -3.03 16.24
N TYR A 180 9.74 -2.59 16.09
CA TYR A 180 10.85 -3.19 16.85
C TYR A 180 11.28 -2.42 18.11
N ASN A 181 11.02 -1.12 18.20
CA ASN A 181 11.35 -0.35 19.38
C ASN A 181 10.36 -0.66 20.51
N ALA A 182 10.77 -1.47 21.48
CA ALA A 182 9.90 -1.90 22.59
C ALA A 182 9.21 -0.74 23.33
N SER A 183 9.90 0.40 23.52
CA SER A 183 9.34 1.58 24.19
C SER A 183 8.25 2.28 23.38
N ASN A 184 8.24 2.08 22.06
CA ASN A 184 7.30 2.71 21.13
C ASN A 184 6.56 1.68 20.26
N PHE A 185 6.52 0.42 20.68
CA PHE A 185 5.79 -0.63 20.00
C PHE A 185 4.29 -0.32 20.00
N ARG A 186 3.63 -0.50 18.86
CA ARG A 186 2.21 -0.17 18.67
C ARG A 186 1.52 -1.30 17.90
N PRO A 187 0.93 -2.30 18.58
CA PRO A 187 0.32 -3.46 17.91
C PRO A 187 -0.94 -3.12 17.10
N TRP A 188 -1.45 -1.89 17.19
CA TRP A 188 -2.59 -1.41 16.40
C TRP A 188 -2.19 -0.65 15.13
N ILE A 189 -0.88 -0.48 14.85
CA ILE A 189 -0.41 0.10 13.59
C ILE A 189 -0.15 -1.05 12.62
N TYR A 190 -1.07 -1.24 11.67
CA TYR A 190 -0.97 -2.27 10.64
C TYR A 190 -0.27 -1.79 9.36
N GLY A 191 -0.03 -0.48 9.22
CA GLY A 191 0.66 0.07 8.06
C GLY A 191 0.65 1.60 8.01
N ALA A 192 1.23 2.11 6.92
CA ALA A 192 1.19 3.52 6.55
C ALA A 192 0.68 3.63 5.11
N SER A 193 -0.03 4.72 4.80
CA SER A 193 -0.53 4.98 3.45
C SER A 193 -0.16 6.38 2.99
N LEU A 194 0.15 6.52 1.69
CA LEU A 194 0.30 7.81 1.03
C LEU A 194 -1.06 8.45 0.72
N GLN A 195 -2.13 7.66 0.71
CA GLN A 195 -3.49 8.11 0.44
C GLN A 195 -4.19 8.51 1.74
N ARG A 196 -5.00 9.56 1.68
CA ARG A 196 -5.83 9.96 2.82
C ARG A 196 -6.99 8.97 2.98
N PRO A 197 -7.35 8.56 4.21
CA PRO A 197 -8.46 7.64 4.46
C PRO A 197 -9.81 8.07 3.88
N ARG A 198 -9.98 9.35 3.55
CA ARG A 198 -11.24 9.93 3.06
C ARG A 198 -11.53 9.66 1.58
N PHE A 199 -10.57 9.15 0.81
CA PHE A 199 -10.70 9.00 -0.65
C PHE A 199 -10.62 7.55 -1.14
N VAL A 200 -10.90 6.58 -0.26
CA VAL A 200 -11.11 5.19 -0.69
C VAL A 200 -12.59 5.08 -1.10
N PRO A 201 -12.90 4.80 -2.38
CA PRO A 201 -14.28 4.68 -2.86
C PRO A 201 -15.03 3.47 -2.26
#